data_AF-A0A849NEE5-F1
#
_entry.id   AF-A0A849NEE5-F1
#
_cell.length_a   1.000
_cell.length_b   1.000
_cell.length_c   1.000
_cell.angle_alpha   90.00
_cell.angle_beta   90.00
_cell.angle_gamma   90.00
#
_symmetry.space_group_name_H-M   'P 1'
#
loop_
_entity.id
_entity.type
_entity.pdbx_description
1 polymer ?
#
loop_
_entity_poly.entity_id
_entity_poly.type
_entity_poly.pdbx_seq_one_letter_code
_entity_poly.pdbx_strand_id
1 'polypeptide(L)'
;MKACKIIITIFLFFLLCLNVYSQKQLFTIIASGGNSEIKHNGETNWQKISTGKKIFTGDTIKIFAKGYLGLAHSTLNTVELNEEGIYSADTLAAQIDLTSKTVTKKLVAFIIDEMAEKKKSTGEMRTLGAVVRLSREKIDVNLPSDVFLFDTTFTFSWYPNSSSEEYIFQLLNPSLKTIYMKETSDTVLNLDLQDLNLQETETYKWLVFDRENDKSASDTINFNVISKARKNSIKNDLYSLSLENNDDQELLSHLILAAYYKENHLYLEAIKEYKKIVEMQPNVDEFWEEYLQFLIDVGLKREALSEWERSSFALKRNQN
;
A
#
# COMPACT_ATOMS: atom_id res chain seq x y z
N MET A 1 1.52 -14.63 66.43
CA MET A 1 0.38 -14.02 65.72
C MET A 1 0.56 -12.55 65.31
N LYS A 2 1.24 -11.69 66.09
CA LYS A 2 1.42 -10.26 65.73
C LYS A 2 2.31 -10.03 64.50
N ALA A 3 3.38 -10.81 64.33
CA ALA A 3 4.28 -10.71 63.17
C ALA A 3 3.61 -11.12 61.84
N CYS A 4 2.69 -12.09 61.88
CA CYS A 4 1.95 -12.55 60.69
C CYS A 4 0.95 -11.48 60.19
N LYS A 5 0.36 -10.69 61.09
CA LYS A 5 -0.52 -9.57 60.72
C LYS A 5 0.25 -8.42 60.05
N ILE A 6 1.48 -8.12 60.47
CA ILE A 6 2.30 -7.03 59.90
C ILE A 6 2.76 -7.38 58.47
N ILE A 7 3.12 -8.64 58.22
CA ILE A 7 3.53 -9.10 56.88
C ILE A 7 2.36 -9.04 55.89
N ILE A 8 1.15 -9.40 56.35
CA ILE A 8 -0.07 -9.31 55.51
C ILE A 8 -0.40 -7.85 55.17
N THR A 9 -0.24 -6.90 56.11
CA THR A 9 -0.50 -5.48 55.85
C THR A 9 0.51 -4.87 54.87
N ILE A 10 1.79 -5.24 54.96
CA ILE A 10 2.84 -4.76 54.03
C ILE A 10 2.63 -5.36 52.62
N PHE A 11 2.22 -6.62 52.53
CA PHE A 11 1.89 -7.26 51.25
C PHE A 11 0.64 -6.64 50.60
N LEU A 12 -0.37 -6.29 51.40
CA LEU A 12 -1.58 -5.60 50.92
C LEU A 12 -1.28 -4.16 50.44
N PHE A 13 -0.34 -3.47 51.08
CA PHE A 13 0.10 -2.13 50.66
C PHE A 13 0.96 -2.18 49.38
N PHE A 14 1.76 -3.24 49.19
CA PHE A 14 2.53 -3.45 47.96
C PHE A 14 1.64 -3.80 46.75
N LEU A 15 0.52 -4.50 46.97
CA LEU A 15 -0.48 -4.77 45.93
C LEU A 15 -1.27 -3.52 45.49
N LEU A 16 -1.44 -2.52 46.37
CA LEU A 16 -2.13 -1.26 46.05
C LEU A 16 -1.28 -0.28 45.23
N CYS A 17 0.04 -0.47 45.17
CA CYS A 17 0.96 0.36 44.39
C CYS A 17 1.11 -0.10 42.93
N LEU A 18 0.52 -1.23 42.54
CA LEU A 18 0.45 -1.67 41.15
C LEU A 18 -0.71 -0.99 40.40
N ASN A 19 -0.81 0.34 40.48
CA ASN A 19 -1.50 1.07 39.44
C ASN A 19 -0.58 1.07 38.23
N VAL A 20 -0.68 0.01 37.41
CA VAL A 20 -0.24 0.07 36.03
C VAL A 20 -1.04 1.21 35.42
N TYR A 21 -0.42 2.39 35.31
CA TYR A 21 -0.95 3.49 34.53
C TYR A 21 -0.97 3.01 33.08
N SER A 22 -2.06 2.35 32.70
CA SER A 22 -2.37 2.08 31.31
C SER A 22 -2.65 3.44 30.68
N GLN A 23 -1.62 4.08 30.14
CA GLN A 23 -1.81 5.31 29.38
C GLN A 23 -2.77 5.02 28.22
N LYS A 24 -3.84 5.79 28.13
CA LYS A 24 -4.85 5.62 27.08
C LYS A 24 -4.20 5.94 25.74
N GLN A 25 -4.14 4.94 24.86
CA GLN A 25 -3.72 5.13 23.48
C GLN A 25 -4.77 6.00 22.77
N LEU A 26 -4.32 7.10 22.17
CA LEU A 26 -5.16 7.98 21.36
C LEU A 26 -5.00 7.67 19.88
N PHE A 27 -3.76 7.49 19.40
CA PHE A 27 -3.50 7.27 17.98
C PHE A 27 -2.48 6.16 17.71
N THR A 28 -2.51 5.65 16.49
CA THR A 28 -1.45 4.90 15.82
C THR A 28 -0.99 5.73 14.62
N ILE A 29 0.31 5.88 14.43
CA ILE A 29 0.87 6.53 13.24
C ILE A 29 0.80 5.55 12.08
N ILE A 30 0.06 5.89 11.03
CA ILE A 30 -0.15 5.04 9.84
C ILE A 30 0.59 5.54 8.61
N ALA A 31 1.05 6.79 8.63
CA ALA A 31 1.93 7.33 7.61
C ALA A 31 2.85 8.37 8.25
N SER A 32 4.11 8.42 7.80
CA SER A 32 5.11 9.36 8.31
C SER A 32 5.99 9.81 7.16
N GLY A 33 6.15 11.13 7.01
CA GLY A 33 7.00 11.75 6.01
C GLY A 33 7.85 12.87 6.59
N GLY A 34 9.06 13.05 6.06
CA GLY A 34 9.99 14.07 6.52
C GLY A 34 10.45 13.87 7.97
N ASN A 35 10.67 14.96 8.68
CA ASN A 35 11.10 14.94 10.07
C ASN A 35 9.93 15.27 11.00
N SER A 36 9.66 14.37 11.94
CA SER A 36 8.68 14.56 13.00
C SER A 36 9.16 13.88 14.29
N GLU A 37 8.81 14.48 15.42
CA GLU A 37 9.21 14.02 16.75
C GLU A 37 8.02 13.95 17.70
N ILE A 38 8.11 13.04 18.67
CA ILE A 38 7.15 12.88 19.76
C ILE A 38 7.86 13.06 21.09
N LYS A 39 7.20 13.73 22.03
CA LYS A 39 7.62 13.81 23.42
C LYS A 39 6.50 13.23 24.28
N HIS A 40 6.80 12.14 24.98
CA HIS A 40 5.82 11.49 25.84
C HIS A 40 5.54 12.31 27.09
N ASN A 41 4.35 12.14 27.66
CA ASN A 41 3.97 12.86 28.87
C ASN A 41 4.96 12.60 30.03
N GLY A 42 5.50 13.66 30.60
CA GLY A 42 6.51 13.59 31.67
C GLY A 42 7.95 13.34 31.19
N GLU A 43 8.17 13.12 29.89
CA GLU A 43 9.51 13.06 29.32
C GLU A 43 10.01 14.45 28.90
N THR A 44 11.32 14.66 28.99
CA THR A 44 11.98 15.90 28.55
C THR A 44 12.53 15.81 27.14
N ASN A 45 12.74 14.59 26.63
CA ASN A 45 13.44 14.34 25.37
C ASN A 45 12.44 14.10 24.24
N TRP A 46 12.74 14.68 23.09
CA TRP A 46 12.05 14.39 21.85
C TRP A 46 12.59 13.10 21.23
N GLN A 47 11.70 12.27 20.70
CA GLN A 47 12.02 11.01 20.05
C GLN A 47 11.53 11.05 18.60
N LYS A 48 12.31 10.51 17.67
CA LYS A 48 11.89 10.43 16.26
C LYS A 48 10.60 9.59 16.11
N ILE A 49 9.67 10.07 15.29
CA ILE A 49 8.46 9.33 14.91
C ILE A 49 8.75 8.39 13.73
N SER A 50 8.07 7.24 13.73
CA SER A 50 8.03 6.29 12.62
C SER A 50 6.64 5.66 12.56
N THR A 51 6.29 5.04 11.44
CA THR A 51 5.02 4.33 11.29
C THR A 51 4.87 3.20 12.33
N GLY A 52 3.63 2.94 12.72
CA GLY A 52 3.25 1.92 13.70
C GLY A 52 3.57 2.27 15.15
N LYS A 53 4.15 3.45 15.44
CA LYS A 53 4.24 3.96 16.81
C LYS A 53 2.87 4.41 17.30
N LYS A 54 2.68 4.31 18.62
CA LYS A 54 1.45 4.70 19.32
C LYS A 54 1.65 6.05 19.99
N ILE A 55 0.58 6.83 20.04
CA ILE A 55 0.52 8.14 20.69
C ILE A 55 -0.51 8.05 21.80
N PHE A 56 -0.15 8.52 22.99
CA PHE A 56 -0.94 8.41 24.21
C PHE A 56 -1.43 9.77 24.71
N THR A 57 -2.38 9.75 25.64
CA THR A 57 -2.85 10.94 26.37
C THR A 57 -1.69 11.70 27.01
N GLY A 58 -1.62 13.01 26.79
CA GLY A 58 -0.57 13.91 27.27
C GLY A 58 0.66 14.03 26.36
N ASP A 59 0.75 13.23 25.29
CA ASP A 59 1.87 13.31 24.35
C ASP A 59 1.84 14.61 23.54
N THR A 60 3.02 15.08 23.15
CA THR A 60 3.19 16.22 22.24
C THR A 60 3.90 15.78 20.98
N ILE A 61 3.38 16.20 19.82
CA ILE A 61 3.92 15.92 18.49
C ILE A 61 4.54 17.20 17.95
N LYS A 62 5.69 17.09 17.29
CA LYS A 62 6.34 18.19 16.58
C LYS A 62 6.54 17.80 15.12
N ILE A 63 5.94 18.57 14.23
CA ILE A 63 6.13 18.48 12.77
C ILE A 63 7.12 19.57 12.39
N PHE A 64 8.17 19.22 11.65
CA PHE A 64 9.11 20.19 11.10
C PHE A 64 8.68 20.60 9.68
N ALA A 65 9.34 21.61 9.09
CA ALA A 65 9.11 21.98 7.70
C ALA A 65 9.15 20.76 6.76
N LYS A 66 8.13 20.62 5.90
CA LYS A 66 7.90 19.47 5.00
C LYS A 66 7.69 18.13 5.72
N GLY A 67 7.39 18.16 7.02
CA GLY A 67 6.99 17.00 7.78
C GLY A 67 5.53 16.63 7.50
N TYR A 68 5.22 15.35 7.62
CA TYR A 68 3.91 14.80 7.39
C TYR A 68 3.64 13.67 8.40
N LEU A 69 2.44 13.63 8.99
CA LEU A 69 1.95 12.48 9.73
C LEU A 69 0.48 12.19 9.38
N GLY A 70 0.20 10.94 9.04
CA GLY A 70 -1.14 10.38 9.02
C GLY A 70 -1.37 9.60 10.32
N LEU A 71 -2.39 9.99 11.08
CA LEU A 71 -2.72 9.39 12.36
C LEU A 71 -4.07 8.67 12.28
N ALA A 72 -4.12 7.44 12.76
CA ALA A 72 -5.36 6.70 13.02
C ALA A 72 -5.71 6.83 14.49
N HIS A 73 -6.83 7.47 14.81
CA HIS A 73 -7.37 7.53 16.15
C HIS A 73 -7.80 6.12 16.61
N SER A 74 -7.91 5.91 17.93
CA SER A 74 -8.43 4.68 18.53
C SER A 74 -9.83 4.26 18.03
N THR A 75 -10.60 5.18 17.46
CA THR A 75 -11.89 4.93 16.81
C THR A 75 -11.79 4.64 15.31
N LEU A 76 -10.56 4.52 14.78
CA LEU A 76 -10.21 4.31 13.37
C LEU A 76 -10.60 5.46 12.43
N ASN A 77 -11.00 6.60 12.99
CA ASN A 77 -11.02 7.86 12.26
C ASN A 77 -9.60 8.38 12.09
N THR A 78 -9.37 9.22 11.10
CA THR A 78 -8.03 9.68 10.78
C THR A 78 -7.89 11.19 10.87
N VAL A 79 -6.65 11.63 11.04
CA VAL A 79 -6.25 13.03 10.94
C VAL A 79 -4.88 13.12 10.27
N GLU A 80 -4.73 14.13 9.41
CA GLU A 80 -3.47 14.46 8.75
C GLU A 80 -2.84 15.69 9.41
N LEU A 81 -1.52 15.65 9.59
CA LEU A 81 -0.71 16.78 10.05
C LEU A 81 0.38 17.03 9.01
N ASN A 82 0.31 18.16 8.30
CA ASN A 82 1.24 18.54 7.24
C ASN A 82 1.80 19.96 7.41
N GLU A 83 1.32 20.70 8.43
CA GLU A 83 1.83 22.03 8.79
C GLU A 83 2.90 21.94 9.87
N GLU A 84 3.97 22.72 9.72
CA GLU A 84 5.02 22.84 10.74
C GLU A 84 4.44 23.37 12.05
N GLY A 85 4.73 22.69 13.16
CA GLY A 85 4.14 23.09 14.43
C GLY A 85 4.30 22.06 15.55
N ILE A 86 3.77 22.44 16.72
CA ILE A 86 3.71 21.60 17.91
C ILE A 86 2.23 21.35 18.24
N TYR A 87 1.85 20.08 18.31
CA TYR A 87 0.49 19.63 18.49
C TYR A 87 0.35 18.81 19.77
N SER A 88 -0.70 19.07 20.55
CA SER A 88 -1.10 18.20 21.66
C SER A 88 -1.93 17.04 21.14
N ALA A 89 -1.57 15.81 21.53
CA ALA A 89 -2.35 14.63 21.17
C ALA A 89 -3.80 14.71 21.68
N ASP A 90 -4.02 15.26 22.87
CA ASP A 90 -5.36 15.40 23.44
C ASP A 90 -6.22 16.40 22.67
N THR A 91 -5.64 17.53 22.27
CA THR A 91 -6.34 18.52 21.44
C THR A 91 -6.73 17.93 20.09
N LEU A 92 -5.81 17.21 19.44
CA LEU A 92 -6.11 16.52 18.18
C LEU A 92 -7.23 15.48 18.37
N ALA A 93 -7.18 14.68 19.44
CA ALA A 93 -8.20 13.66 19.70
C ALA A 93 -9.58 14.26 19.95
N ALA A 94 -9.65 15.44 20.59
CA ALA A 94 -10.90 16.15 20.82
C ALA A 94 -11.52 16.75 19.54
N GLN A 95 -10.72 16.95 18.48
CA GLN A 95 -11.16 17.50 17.20
C GLN A 95 -11.60 16.43 16.18
N ILE A 96 -11.40 15.14 16.49
CA ILE A 96 -11.79 14.07 15.60
C ILE A 96 -13.31 14.06 15.40
N ASP A 97 -13.72 14.15 14.14
CA ASP A 97 -15.11 13.91 13.77
C ASP A 97 -15.48 12.46 14.09
N LEU A 98 -16.45 12.29 14.99
CA LEU A 98 -16.94 10.98 15.41
C LEU A 98 -18.08 10.46 14.54
N THR A 99 -18.43 11.16 13.45
CA THR A 99 -19.38 10.70 12.46
C THR A 99 -18.99 9.31 11.95
N SER A 100 -19.98 8.45 11.72
CA SER A 100 -19.75 7.05 11.39
C SER A 100 -19.24 6.89 9.96
N LYS A 101 -17.91 6.79 9.80
CA LYS A 101 -17.25 6.37 8.56
C LYS A 101 -17.02 4.86 8.57
N THR A 102 -17.89 4.08 7.94
CA THR A 102 -17.84 2.61 8.12
C THR A 102 -16.79 1.98 7.24
N VAL A 103 -16.70 2.42 5.97
CA VAL A 103 -15.75 1.86 5.01
C VAL A 103 -14.34 2.32 5.34
N THR A 104 -14.13 3.62 5.60
CA THR A 104 -12.83 4.15 6.00
C THR A 104 -12.28 3.46 7.26
N LYS A 105 -13.10 3.24 8.30
CA LYS A 105 -12.63 2.57 9.53
C LYS A 105 -12.13 1.15 9.26
N LYS A 106 -12.83 0.39 8.41
CA LYS A 106 -12.41 -0.96 8.01
C LYS A 106 -11.04 -0.93 7.32
N LEU A 107 -10.84 0.02 6.42
CA LEU A 107 -9.60 0.17 5.67
C LEU A 107 -8.44 0.64 6.53
N VAL A 108 -8.70 1.56 7.47
CA VAL A 108 -7.71 2.00 8.45
C VAL A 108 -7.28 0.84 9.35
N ALA A 109 -8.22 -0.03 9.76
CA ALA A 109 -7.87 -1.26 10.47
C ALA A 109 -6.99 -2.18 9.62
N PHE A 110 -7.35 -2.39 8.35
CA PHE A 110 -6.55 -3.18 7.41
C PHE A 110 -5.12 -2.65 7.27
N ILE A 111 -4.93 -1.33 7.14
CA ILE A 111 -3.60 -0.70 7.09
C ILE A 111 -2.81 -0.99 8.37
N ILE A 112 -3.43 -0.83 9.54
CA ILE A 112 -2.78 -1.08 10.83
C ILE A 112 -2.34 -2.56 10.96
N ASP A 113 -3.19 -3.49 10.52
CA ASP A 113 -2.90 -4.92 10.55
C ASP A 113 -1.75 -5.27 9.60
N GLU A 114 -1.77 -4.76 8.35
CA GLU A 114 -0.71 -4.97 7.38
C GLU A 114 0.65 -4.46 7.89
N MET A 115 0.67 -3.29 8.50
CA MET A 115 1.88 -2.71 9.11
C MET A 115 2.42 -3.57 10.27
N ALA A 116 1.54 -4.22 11.02
CA ALA A 116 1.95 -5.11 12.12
C ALA A 116 2.63 -6.40 11.58
N GLU A 117 2.20 -6.88 10.42
CA GLU A 117 2.78 -8.05 9.74
C GLU A 117 4.15 -7.74 9.13
N LYS A 118 4.31 -6.56 8.50
CA LYS A 118 5.54 -6.14 7.80
C LYS A 118 6.77 -5.92 8.68
N LYS A 119 6.60 -5.69 9.99
CA LYS A 119 7.73 -5.54 10.95
C LYS A 119 8.68 -6.75 11.01
N LYS A 120 8.40 -7.85 10.31
CA LYS A 120 9.25 -9.04 10.19
C LYS A 120 10.13 -9.09 8.92
N SER A 121 9.97 -8.19 7.94
CA SER A 121 10.68 -8.26 6.64
C SER A 121 11.29 -6.92 6.20
N THR A 122 12.37 -6.47 6.84
CA THR A 122 13.08 -5.22 6.47
C THR A 122 14.39 -5.47 5.70
N GLY A 123 14.54 -6.66 5.10
CA GLY A 123 15.79 -7.09 4.47
C GLY A 123 15.87 -6.97 2.95
N GLU A 124 14.73 -6.96 2.24
CA GLU A 124 14.71 -7.27 0.80
C GLU A 124 14.98 -6.05 -0.10
N MET A 125 14.69 -4.85 0.39
CA MET A 125 14.71 -3.65 -0.44
C MET A 125 16.13 -3.13 -0.75
N ARG A 126 17.07 -3.24 0.20
CA ARG A 126 18.50 -2.94 -0.04
C ARG A 126 19.14 -3.91 -1.05
N THR A 127 18.43 -4.98 -1.38
CA THR A 127 18.88 -6.08 -2.24
C THR A 127 18.33 -5.97 -3.67
N LEU A 128 17.38 -5.07 -3.95
CA LEU A 128 16.84 -4.88 -5.31
C LEU A 128 17.91 -4.42 -6.30
N GLY A 129 18.77 -3.47 -5.90
CA GLY A 129 19.93 -3.06 -6.70
C GLY A 129 21.00 -4.16 -6.87
N ALA A 130 20.92 -5.26 -6.12
CA ALA A 130 21.91 -6.34 -6.13
C ALA A 130 21.42 -7.68 -6.72
N VAL A 131 20.09 -7.93 -6.81
CA VAL A 131 19.55 -9.29 -7.07
C VAL A 131 18.32 -9.34 -8.00
N VAL A 132 17.90 -8.27 -8.68
CA VAL A 132 16.93 -8.45 -9.79
C VAL A 132 17.65 -8.97 -11.03
N ARG A 133 17.74 -10.30 -11.17
CA ARG A 133 18.18 -10.95 -12.42
C ARG A 133 17.01 -10.98 -13.40
N LEU A 134 16.92 -9.96 -14.25
CA LEU A 134 16.05 -10.00 -15.42
C LEU A 134 16.58 -11.10 -16.36
N SER A 135 15.73 -12.07 -16.69
CA SER A 135 16.09 -13.10 -17.66
C SER A 135 16.17 -12.46 -19.04
N ARG A 136 17.29 -12.65 -19.76
CA ARG A 136 17.43 -12.14 -21.13
C ARG A 136 16.70 -12.98 -22.17
N GLU A 137 16.25 -14.17 -21.79
CA GLU A 137 15.62 -15.13 -22.70
C GLU A 137 14.09 -15.08 -22.63
N LYS A 138 13.52 -14.53 -21.55
CA LYS A 138 12.08 -14.40 -21.35
C LYS A 138 11.60 -12.99 -21.65
N ILE A 139 10.35 -12.89 -22.09
CA ILE A 139 9.67 -11.61 -22.26
C ILE A 139 9.04 -11.22 -20.92
N ASP A 140 9.46 -10.10 -20.34
CA ASP A 140 8.86 -9.60 -19.11
C ASP A 140 7.54 -8.90 -19.44
N VAL A 141 6.47 -9.23 -18.71
CA VAL A 141 5.20 -8.52 -18.81
C VAL A 141 5.21 -7.26 -17.94
N ASN A 142 4.41 -6.27 -18.32
CA ASN A 142 4.19 -5.05 -17.54
C ASN A 142 2.79 -5.05 -16.92
N LEU A 143 2.42 -6.17 -16.30
CA LEU A 143 1.17 -6.34 -15.56
C LEU A 143 1.42 -7.17 -14.29
N PRO A 144 0.62 -6.94 -13.23
CA PRO A 144 0.60 -7.82 -12.06
C PRO A 144 0.40 -9.29 -12.45
N SER A 145 0.93 -10.20 -11.64
CA SER A 145 0.85 -11.65 -11.89
C SER A 145 -0.58 -12.19 -11.84
N ASP A 146 -1.48 -11.46 -11.18
CA ASP A 146 -2.91 -11.74 -11.12
C ASP A 146 -3.68 -10.41 -11.22
N VAL A 147 -4.67 -10.35 -12.11
CA VAL A 147 -5.41 -9.11 -12.41
C VAL A 147 -6.91 -9.36 -12.30
N PHE A 148 -7.61 -8.54 -11.52
CA PHE A 148 -9.07 -8.58 -11.44
C PHE A 148 -9.65 -7.48 -12.34
N LEU A 149 -10.37 -7.88 -13.39
CA LEU A 149 -10.88 -6.95 -14.38
C LEU A 149 -12.12 -6.20 -13.90
N PHE A 150 -11.92 -4.94 -13.54
CA PHE A 150 -13.02 -4.04 -13.23
C PHE A 150 -13.69 -3.50 -14.50
N ASP A 151 -12.90 -3.06 -15.47
CA ASP A 151 -13.36 -2.50 -16.73
C ASP A 151 -13.45 -3.55 -17.86
N THR A 152 -14.11 -3.17 -18.95
CA THR A 152 -14.25 -4.03 -20.14
C THR A 152 -13.15 -3.82 -21.16
N THR A 153 -12.48 -2.66 -21.14
CA THR A 153 -11.29 -2.42 -21.95
C THR A 153 -10.07 -2.69 -21.10
N PHE A 154 -9.13 -3.47 -21.65
CA PHE A 154 -7.90 -3.81 -20.95
C PHE A 154 -6.68 -3.61 -21.84
N THR A 155 -5.63 -3.05 -21.24
CA THR A 155 -4.35 -2.83 -21.88
C THR A 155 -3.38 -3.93 -21.45
N PHE A 156 -3.09 -4.84 -22.36
CA PHE A 156 -2.00 -5.79 -22.22
C PHE A 156 -0.70 -5.10 -22.61
N SER A 157 0.36 -5.32 -21.84
CA SER A 157 1.66 -4.72 -22.13
C SER A 157 2.82 -5.61 -21.65
N TRP A 158 3.91 -5.54 -22.39
CA TRP A 158 5.17 -6.22 -22.09
C TRP A 158 6.35 -5.33 -22.43
N TYR A 159 7.53 -5.71 -21.96
CA TYR A 159 8.76 -5.01 -22.31
C TYR A 159 9.34 -5.59 -23.61
N PRO A 160 9.90 -4.75 -24.48
CA PRO A 160 10.54 -5.22 -25.69
C PRO A 160 11.71 -6.14 -25.33
N ASN A 161 11.84 -7.24 -26.06
CA ASN A 161 13.00 -8.10 -25.99
C ASN A 161 13.98 -7.71 -27.12
N SER A 162 15.28 -7.61 -26.81
CA SER A 162 16.31 -7.20 -27.76
C SER A 162 16.46 -8.13 -28.97
N SER A 163 15.90 -9.34 -28.89
CA SER A 163 15.97 -10.36 -29.93
C SER A 163 14.70 -10.47 -30.77
N SER A 164 13.63 -9.76 -30.42
CA SER A 164 12.29 -9.94 -31.00
C SER A 164 11.82 -8.66 -31.71
N GLU A 165 11.62 -8.74 -33.03
CA GLU A 165 11.02 -7.65 -33.82
C GLU A 165 9.49 -7.75 -33.86
N GLU A 166 8.96 -8.97 -33.72
CA GLU A 166 7.53 -9.28 -33.75
C GLU A 166 7.15 -10.28 -32.65
N TYR A 167 5.92 -10.11 -32.14
CA TYR A 167 5.35 -10.88 -31.04
C TYR A 167 4.06 -11.55 -31.47
N ILE A 168 3.77 -12.71 -30.87
CA ILE A 168 2.45 -13.34 -30.89
C ILE A 168 1.85 -13.20 -29.51
N PHE A 169 0.77 -12.42 -29.42
CA PHE A 169 -0.10 -12.38 -28.24
C PHE A 169 -1.08 -13.54 -28.31
N GLN A 170 -1.25 -14.25 -27.19
CA GLN A 170 -2.18 -15.36 -27.07
C GLN A 170 -3.02 -15.22 -25.80
N LEU A 171 -4.34 -15.36 -25.97
CA LEU A 171 -5.32 -15.41 -24.90
C LEU A 171 -5.97 -16.80 -24.85
N LEU A 172 -6.00 -17.37 -23.65
CA LEU A 172 -6.48 -18.71 -23.36
C LEU A 172 -7.67 -18.66 -22.40
N ASN A 173 -8.63 -19.55 -22.61
CA ASN A 173 -9.74 -19.77 -21.69
C ASN A 173 -9.33 -20.67 -20.50
N PRO A 174 -10.22 -20.93 -19.52
CA PRO A 174 -9.92 -21.81 -18.37
C PRO A 174 -9.49 -23.23 -18.77
N SER A 175 -9.93 -23.72 -19.93
CA SER A 175 -9.53 -25.02 -20.50
C SER A 175 -8.21 -24.97 -21.29
N LEU A 176 -7.46 -23.87 -21.20
CA LEU A 176 -6.21 -23.61 -21.93
C LEU A 176 -6.34 -23.61 -23.45
N LYS A 177 -7.56 -23.42 -23.97
CA LYS A 177 -7.79 -23.26 -25.40
C LYS A 177 -7.62 -21.80 -25.78
N THR A 178 -6.87 -21.56 -26.86
CA THR A 178 -6.75 -20.23 -27.47
C THR A 178 -8.11 -19.72 -27.94
N ILE A 179 -8.49 -18.54 -27.45
CA ILE A 179 -9.71 -17.83 -27.83
C ILE A 179 -9.43 -16.53 -28.58
N TYR A 180 -8.21 -16.01 -28.47
CA TYR A 180 -7.74 -14.87 -29.26
C TYR A 180 -6.23 -14.97 -29.47
N MET A 181 -5.77 -14.58 -30.67
CA MET A 181 -4.35 -14.58 -31.03
C MET A 181 -4.08 -13.43 -32.01
N LYS A 182 -2.97 -12.73 -31.83
CA LYS A 182 -2.60 -11.62 -32.71
C LYS A 182 -1.09 -11.49 -32.85
N GLU A 183 -0.61 -11.41 -34.09
CA GLU A 183 0.76 -10.99 -34.42
C GLU A 183 0.85 -9.46 -34.35
N THR A 184 1.93 -8.93 -33.76
CA THR A 184 2.16 -7.50 -33.63
C THR A 184 3.64 -7.17 -33.40
N SER A 185 4.11 -6.04 -33.92
CA SER A 185 5.41 -5.46 -33.57
C SER A 185 5.34 -4.53 -32.34
N ASP A 186 4.12 -4.17 -31.89
CA ASP A 186 3.92 -3.32 -30.73
C ASP A 186 4.11 -4.11 -29.44
N THR A 187 4.42 -3.43 -28.34
CA THR A 187 4.52 -4.04 -27.00
C THR A 187 3.32 -3.73 -26.11
N VAL A 188 2.27 -3.16 -26.71
CA VAL A 188 1.03 -2.78 -26.06
C VAL A 188 -0.13 -3.23 -26.94
N LEU A 189 -1.12 -3.88 -26.32
CA LEU A 189 -2.33 -4.31 -27.00
C LEU A 189 -3.56 -3.93 -26.17
N ASN A 190 -4.37 -3.03 -26.72
CA ASN A 190 -5.66 -2.68 -26.14
C ASN A 190 -6.74 -3.58 -26.73
N LEU A 191 -7.49 -4.27 -25.87
CA LEU A 191 -8.64 -5.09 -26.27
C LEU A 191 -9.90 -4.63 -25.55
N ASP A 192 -11.01 -4.57 -26.28
CA ASP A 192 -12.33 -4.60 -25.66
C ASP A 192 -12.70 -6.08 -25.43
N LEU A 193 -12.84 -6.44 -24.17
CA LEU A 193 -13.09 -7.81 -23.75
C LEU A 193 -14.56 -8.20 -23.90
N GLN A 194 -15.46 -7.24 -24.19
CA GLN A 194 -16.85 -7.54 -24.53
C GLN A 194 -16.93 -8.39 -25.80
N ASP A 195 -16.08 -8.12 -26.78
CA ASP A 195 -16.04 -8.83 -28.06
C ASP A 195 -15.65 -10.32 -27.91
N LEU A 196 -15.05 -10.67 -26.78
CA LEU A 196 -14.53 -12.01 -26.50
C LEU A 196 -15.51 -12.90 -25.73
N ASN A 197 -16.69 -12.39 -25.36
CA ASN A 197 -17.74 -13.12 -24.63
C ASN A 197 -17.22 -13.86 -23.39
N LEU A 198 -16.33 -13.19 -22.63
CA LEU A 198 -15.74 -13.77 -21.43
C LEU A 198 -16.81 -14.01 -20.36
N GLN A 199 -16.72 -15.13 -19.66
CA GLN A 199 -17.66 -15.50 -18.61
C GLN A 199 -17.22 -14.86 -17.29
N GLU A 200 -18.20 -14.36 -16.53
CA GLU A 200 -17.95 -13.84 -15.18
C GLU A 200 -17.42 -14.96 -14.26
N THR A 201 -16.61 -14.58 -13.27
CA THR A 201 -15.99 -15.44 -12.27
C THR A 201 -14.99 -16.47 -12.79
N GLU A 202 -14.70 -16.46 -14.10
CA GLU A 202 -13.68 -17.31 -14.70
C GLU A 202 -12.30 -16.64 -14.73
N THR A 203 -11.27 -17.49 -14.68
CA THR A 203 -9.87 -17.10 -14.82
C THR A 203 -9.39 -17.42 -16.23
N TYR A 204 -9.00 -16.38 -16.95
CA TYR A 204 -8.37 -16.47 -18.26
C TYR A 204 -6.87 -16.30 -18.11
N LYS A 205 -6.14 -16.72 -19.14
CA LYS A 205 -4.68 -16.65 -19.17
C LYS A 205 -4.20 -16.01 -20.43
N TRP A 206 -3.13 -15.23 -20.34
CA TRP A 206 -2.47 -14.71 -21.53
C TRP A 206 -0.96 -14.85 -21.42
N LEU A 207 -0.33 -14.83 -22.58
CA LEU A 207 1.11 -14.81 -22.74
C LEU A 207 1.47 -14.15 -24.06
N VAL A 208 2.73 -13.74 -24.15
CA VAL A 208 3.35 -13.27 -25.39
C VAL A 208 4.59 -14.11 -25.66
N PHE A 209 4.88 -14.39 -26.92
CA PHE A 209 6.12 -15.02 -27.33
C PHE A 209 6.64 -14.41 -28.61
N ASP A 210 7.94 -14.53 -28.82
CA ASP A 210 8.61 -14.13 -30.06
C ASP A 210 8.08 -14.98 -31.23
N ARG A 211 7.74 -14.31 -32.35
CA ARG A 211 7.24 -14.97 -33.55
C ARG A 211 8.22 -16.02 -34.11
N GLU A 212 9.52 -15.70 -34.08
CA GLU A 212 10.58 -16.53 -34.67
C GLU A 212 11.14 -17.54 -33.67
N ASN A 213 10.82 -17.40 -32.38
CA ASN A 213 11.30 -18.29 -31.33
C ASN A 213 10.29 -18.42 -30.19
N ASP A 214 9.40 -19.40 -30.28
CA ASP A 214 8.37 -19.70 -29.28
C ASP A 214 8.91 -20.03 -27.87
N LYS A 215 10.21 -20.34 -27.74
CA LYS A 215 10.88 -20.51 -26.44
C LYS A 215 11.18 -19.19 -25.74
N SER A 216 11.24 -18.09 -26.49
CA SER A 216 11.29 -16.74 -25.93
C SER A 216 9.86 -16.28 -25.66
N ALA A 217 9.31 -16.80 -24.56
CA ALA A 217 7.96 -16.50 -24.11
C ALA A 217 7.98 -15.74 -22.79
N SER A 218 6.90 -15.01 -22.53
CA SER A 218 6.58 -14.52 -21.21
C SER A 218 6.14 -15.65 -20.29
N ASP A 219 6.16 -15.39 -18.99
CA ASP A 219 5.37 -16.19 -18.07
C ASP A 219 3.87 -16.05 -18.41
N THR A 220 3.10 -17.08 -18.09
CA THR A 220 1.65 -17.04 -18.28
C THR A 220 1.01 -16.25 -17.13
N ILE A 221 0.23 -15.24 -17.49
CA ILE A 221 -0.41 -14.33 -16.53
C ILE A 221 -1.90 -14.63 -16.45
N ASN A 222 -2.42 -14.65 -15.22
CA ASN A 222 -3.84 -14.85 -14.98
C ASN A 222 -4.57 -13.50 -14.99
N PHE A 223 -5.79 -13.49 -15.50
CA PHE A 223 -6.73 -12.43 -15.18
C PHE A 223 -8.14 -12.99 -14.94
N ASN A 224 -8.85 -12.37 -14.02
CA ASN A 224 -10.14 -12.82 -13.53
C ASN A 224 -11.22 -11.83 -13.95
N VAL A 225 -12.27 -12.33 -14.59
CA VAL A 225 -13.45 -11.52 -14.89
C VAL A 225 -14.31 -11.46 -13.65
N ILE A 226 -14.41 -10.31 -13.00
CA ILE A 226 -15.21 -10.20 -11.76
C ILE A 226 -16.70 -10.09 -12.09
N SER A 227 -17.53 -10.66 -11.22
CA SER A 227 -18.98 -10.66 -11.42
C SER A 227 -19.57 -9.25 -11.37
N LYS A 228 -20.70 -9.05 -12.07
CA LYS A 228 -21.43 -7.78 -12.02
C LYS A 228 -21.84 -7.38 -10.60
N ALA A 229 -22.21 -8.36 -9.77
CA ALA A 229 -22.52 -8.14 -8.36
C ALA A 229 -21.30 -7.57 -7.60
N ARG A 230 -20.11 -8.15 -7.80
CA ARG A 230 -18.86 -7.64 -7.20
C ARG A 230 -18.50 -6.26 -7.75
N LYS A 231 -18.62 -6.01 -9.05
CA LYS A 231 -18.42 -4.66 -9.63
C LYS A 231 -19.31 -3.62 -8.97
N ASN A 232 -20.59 -3.94 -8.76
CA ASN A 232 -21.53 -3.03 -8.12
C ASN A 232 -21.20 -2.80 -6.64
N SER A 233 -20.83 -3.84 -5.90
CA SER A 233 -20.35 -3.69 -4.51
C SER A 233 -19.16 -2.74 -4.46
N ILE A 234 -18.17 -2.94 -5.34
CA ILE A 234 -16.97 -2.11 -5.38
C ILE A 234 -17.30 -0.65 -5.69
N LYS A 235 -18.23 -0.40 -6.64
CA LYS A 235 -18.69 0.95 -6.97
C LYS A 235 -19.39 1.63 -5.79
N ASN A 236 -20.22 0.90 -5.04
CA ASN A 236 -20.93 1.44 -3.89
C ASN A 236 -19.97 1.79 -2.75
N ASP A 237 -18.98 0.95 -2.49
CA ASP A 237 -17.96 1.20 -1.47
C ASP A 237 -17.08 2.40 -1.86
N LEU A 238 -16.65 2.50 -3.12
CA LEU A 238 -15.93 3.67 -3.63
C LEU A 238 -16.75 4.96 -3.55
N TYR A 239 -18.05 4.89 -3.85
CA TYR A 239 -18.96 6.02 -3.68
C TYR A 239 -19.07 6.42 -2.20
N SER A 240 -19.22 5.45 -1.30
CA SER A 240 -19.27 5.70 0.14
C SER A 240 -17.97 6.33 0.64
N LEU A 241 -16.81 5.85 0.17
CA LEU A 241 -15.50 6.45 0.47
C LEU A 241 -15.39 7.89 -0.01
N SER A 242 -15.92 8.20 -1.21
CA SER A 242 -15.94 9.58 -1.72
C SER A 242 -16.84 10.53 -0.92
N LEU A 243 -17.82 9.99 -0.18
CA LEU A 243 -18.64 10.77 0.75
C LEU A 243 -18.00 10.88 2.15
N GLU A 244 -17.27 9.86 2.58
CA GLU A 244 -16.59 9.81 3.88
C GLU A 244 -15.28 10.63 3.89
N ASN A 245 -14.62 10.74 2.74
CA ASN A 245 -13.37 11.49 2.57
C ASN A 245 -13.65 12.78 1.77
N ASN A 246 -13.42 13.93 2.39
CA ASN A 246 -13.81 15.23 1.83
C ASN A 246 -12.78 15.82 0.85
N ASP A 247 -11.61 15.20 0.68
CA ASP A 247 -10.55 15.75 -0.17
C ASP A 247 -9.72 14.64 -0.83
N ASP A 248 -9.81 14.57 -2.16
CA ASP A 248 -9.02 13.67 -3.01
C ASP A 248 -7.59 14.17 -3.25
N GLN A 249 -7.21 15.31 -2.66
CA GLN A 249 -5.86 15.86 -2.68
C GLN A 249 -5.06 15.55 -1.41
N GLU A 250 -5.68 14.98 -0.37
CA GLU A 250 -4.98 14.55 0.83
C GLU A 250 -4.23 13.23 0.61
N LEU A 251 -2.99 13.15 1.10
CA LEU A 251 -2.16 11.95 0.93
C LEU A 251 -2.81 10.74 1.59
N LEU A 252 -3.49 10.96 2.72
CA LEU A 252 -4.16 9.89 3.44
C LEU A 252 -5.35 9.31 2.67
N SER A 253 -6.06 10.12 1.88
CA SER A 253 -7.12 9.64 0.99
C SER A 253 -6.57 8.65 -0.03
N HIS A 254 -5.41 8.92 -0.62
CA HIS A 254 -4.73 7.99 -1.53
C HIS A 254 -4.27 6.71 -0.82
N LEU A 255 -3.78 6.80 0.42
CA LEU A 255 -3.40 5.61 1.19
C LEU A 255 -4.61 4.71 1.48
N ILE A 256 -5.74 5.30 1.84
CA ILE A 256 -7.00 4.56 2.08
C ILE A 256 -7.50 3.90 0.78
N LEU A 257 -7.44 4.62 -0.35
CA LEU A 257 -7.82 4.07 -1.65
C LEU A 257 -6.87 2.93 -2.08
N ALA A 258 -5.55 3.09 -1.90
CA ALA A 258 -4.59 2.04 -2.16
C ALA A 258 -4.91 0.77 -1.34
N ALA A 259 -5.17 0.92 -0.03
CA ALA A 259 -5.58 -0.18 0.84
C ALA A 259 -6.88 -0.84 0.35
N TYR A 260 -7.87 -0.06 -0.04
CA TYR A 260 -9.13 -0.58 -0.57
C TYR A 260 -8.94 -1.40 -1.83
N TYR A 261 -8.15 -0.89 -2.78
CA TYR A 261 -7.87 -1.58 -4.03
C TYR A 261 -7.07 -2.87 -3.78
N LYS A 262 -6.10 -2.87 -2.86
CA LYS A 262 -5.38 -4.09 -2.46
C LYS A 262 -6.29 -5.13 -1.84
N GLU A 263 -7.14 -4.73 -0.88
CA GLU A 263 -8.09 -5.64 -0.22
C GLU A 263 -9.04 -6.29 -1.24
N ASN A 264 -9.34 -5.57 -2.33
CA ASN A 264 -10.18 -6.05 -3.43
C ASN A 264 -9.42 -6.68 -4.60
N HIS A 265 -8.10 -6.89 -4.49
CA HIS A 265 -7.22 -7.42 -5.55
C HIS A 265 -7.21 -6.60 -6.85
N LEU A 266 -7.58 -5.32 -6.77
CA LEU A 266 -7.53 -4.33 -7.86
C LEU A 266 -6.14 -3.70 -7.92
N TYR A 267 -5.12 -4.52 -8.21
CA TYR A 267 -3.72 -4.11 -8.06
C TYR A 267 -3.30 -3.00 -9.01
N LEU A 268 -3.87 -2.91 -10.21
CA LEU A 268 -3.56 -1.83 -11.14
C LEU A 268 -4.00 -0.47 -10.60
N GLU A 269 -5.16 -0.44 -9.93
CA GLU A 269 -5.70 0.73 -9.26
C GLU A 269 -4.87 1.08 -8.02
N ALA A 270 -4.50 0.07 -7.21
CA ALA A 270 -3.62 0.27 -6.07
C ALA A 270 -2.25 0.85 -6.47
N ILE A 271 -1.65 0.37 -7.56
CA ILE A 271 -0.39 0.89 -8.12
C ILE A 271 -0.52 2.37 -8.46
N LYS A 272 -1.63 2.78 -9.10
CA LYS A 272 -1.90 4.19 -9.44
C LYS A 272 -1.95 5.06 -8.19
N GLU A 273 -2.60 4.59 -7.13
CA GLU A 273 -2.70 5.35 -5.87
C GLU A 273 -1.35 5.44 -5.15
N TYR A 274 -0.56 4.36 -5.06
CA TYR A 274 0.80 4.45 -4.52
C TYR A 274 1.70 5.39 -5.30
N LYS A 275 1.58 5.39 -6.63
CA LYS A 275 2.31 6.31 -7.48
C LYS A 275 1.98 7.78 -7.15
N LYS A 276 0.72 8.11 -6.93
CA LYS A 276 0.32 9.46 -6.48
C LYS A 276 0.94 9.80 -5.12
N ILE A 277 0.96 8.87 -4.17
CA ILE A 277 1.56 9.08 -2.82
C ILE A 277 3.04 9.47 -2.94
N VAL A 278 3.83 8.73 -3.73
CA VAL A 278 5.27 9.05 -3.91
C VAL A 278 5.49 10.31 -4.74
N GLU A 279 4.57 10.68 -5.64
CA GLU A 279 4.62 11.94 -6.38
C GLU A 279 4.29 13.15 -5.49
N MET A 280 3.37 13.00 -4.54
CA MET A 280 3.00 14.04 -3.57
C MET A 280 4.10 14.29 -2.53
N GLN A 281 4.79 13.23 -2.10
CA GLN A 281 5.85 13.31 -1.09
C GLN A 281 7.13 12.58 -1.57
N PRO A 282 7.81 13.09 -2.61
CA PRO A 282 8.89 12.39 -3.29
C PRO A 282 10.18 12.26 -2.45
N ASN A 283 10.29 13.02 -1.36
CA ASN A 283 11.45 13.00 -0.46
C ASN A 283 11.25 12.10 0.76
N VAL A 284 10.20 11.27 0.78
CA VAL A 284 9.89 10.35 1.87
C VAL A 284 10.26 8.94 1.45
N ASP A 285 11.41 8.46 1.93
CA ASP A 285 11.92 7.12 1.60
C ASP A 285 10.91 6.03 1.93
N GLU A 286 10.19 6.14 3.07
CA GLU A 286 9.24 5.13 3.52
C GLU A 286 8.07 4.91 2.54
N PHE A 287 7.63 5.95 1.81
CA PHE A 287 6.59 5.80 0.78
C PHE A 287 7.14 5.13 -0.48
N TRP A 288 8.36 5.47 -0.88
CA TRP A 288 9.03 4.72 -1.95
C TRP A 288 9.28 3.27 -1.55
N GLU A 289 9.64 3.02 -0.30
CA GLU A 289 9.87 1.69 0.22
C GLU A 289 8.62 0.80 0.08
N GLU A 290 7.50 1.31 0.57
CA GLU A 290 6.21 0.64 0.47
C GLU A 290 5.74 0.45 -0.99
N TYR A 291 5.90 1.46 -1.86
CA TYR A 291 5.50 1.37 -3.26
C TYR A 291 6.29 0.30 -4.03
N LEU A 292 7.61 0.33 -3.93
CA LEU A 292 8.45 -0.61 -4.68
C LEU A 292 8.31 -2.03 -4.13
N GLN A 293 8.15 -2.21 -2.81
CA GLN A 293 7.83 -3.50 -2.23
C GLN A 293 6.50 -4.03 -2.78
N PHE A 294 5.47 -3.18 -2.84
CA PHE A 294 4.19 -3.58 -3.42
C PHE A 294 4.32 -4.00 -4.89
N LEU A 295 5.10 -3.29 -5.71
CA LEU A 295 5.39 -3.70 -7.10
C LEU A 295 6.03 -5.09 -7.15
N ILE A 296 6.97 -5.40 -6.26
CA ILE A 296 7.61 -6.72 -6.19
C ILE A 296 6.62 -7.80 -5.80
N ASP A 297 5.80 -7.53 -4.79
CA ASP A 297 4.80 -8.47 -4.26
C ASP A 297 3.78 -8.87 -5.33
N VAL A 298 3.41 -7.93 -6.21
CA VAL A 298 2.49 -8.20 -7.34
C VAL A 298 3.21 -8.71 -8.60
N GLY A 299 4.53 -8.89 -8.56
CA GLY A 299 5.35 -9.49 -9.62
C GLY A 299 5.97 -8.51 -10.63
N LEU A 300 5.80 -7.21 -10.44
CA LEU A 300 6.34 -6.13 -11.29
C LEU A 300 7.79 -5.76 -10.92
N LYS A 301 8.68 -6.74 -10.84
CA LYS A 301 10.08 -6.54 -10.39
C LYS A 301 10.88 -5.59 -11.29
N ARG A 302 10.65 -5.64 -12.60
CA ARG A 302 11.30 -4.73 -13.57
C ARG A 302 10.83 -3.29 -13.37
N GLU A 303 9.52 -3.09 -13.18
CA GLU A 303 8.98 -1.76 -12.89
C GLU A 303 9.50 -1.23 -11.57
N ALA A 304 9.55 -2.06 -10.52
CA ALA A 304 10.14 -1.71 -9.24
C ALA A 304 11.61 -1.27 -9.40
N LEU A 305 12.41 -1.96 -10.21
CA LEU A 305 13.78 -1.53 -10.51
C LEU A 305 13.81 -0.17 -11.22
N SER A 306 12.96 0.04 -12.23
CA SER A 306 12.91 1.31 -12.97
C SER A 306 12.51 2.49 -12.07
N GLU A 307 11.51 2.30 -11.21
CA GLU A 307 11.06 3.33 -10.27
C GLU A 307 12.08 3.58 -9.16
N TRP A 308 12.80 2.56 -8.69
CA TRP A 308 13.92 2.73 -7.75
C TRP A 308 15.07 3.55 -8.34
N GLU A 309 15.43 3.30 -9.61
CA GLU A 309 16.43 4.11 -10.29
C GLU A 309 15.98 5.56 -10.35
N ARG A 310 14.74 5.82 -10.79
CA ARG A 310 14.15 7.17 -10.86
C ARG A 310 14.17 7.89 -9.51
N SER A 311 13.75 7.23 -8.43
CA SER A 311 13.72 7.83 -7.10
C SER A 311 15.13 8.14 -6.59
N SER A 312 16.09 7.24 -6.80
CA SER A 312 17.49 7.45 -6.38
C SER A 312 18.16 8.63 -7.11
N PHE A 313 17.80 8.87 -8.37
CA PHE A 313 18.25 10.04 -9.14
C PHE A 313 17.56 11.33 -8.69
N ALA A 314 16.26 11.28 -8.34
CA ALA A 314 15.52 12.43 -7.83
C ALA A 314 16.06 12.90 -6.47
N LEU A 315 16.32 11.96 -5.54
CA LEU A 315 16.88 12.25 -4.22
C LEU A 315 18.28 12.86 -4.30
N LYS A 316 19.12 12.41 -5.25
CA LYS A 316 20.48 12.98 -5.47
C LYS A 316 20.46 14.40 -6.03
N ARG A 317 19.44 14.81 -6.78
CA ARG A 317 19.34 16.19 -7.30
C ARG A 317 18.88 17.20 -6.27
N ASN A 318 18.11 16.78 -5.26
CA ASN A 318 17.61 17.66 -4.21
C ASN A 318 18.60 17.90 -3.07
N GLN A 319 19.79 17.28 -3.13
CA GLN A 319 20.89 17.44 -2.17
C GLN A 319 22.04 18.36 -2.69
N ASN A 320 21.94 18.87 -3.93
CA ASN A 320 22.87 19.84 -4.53
C ASN A 320 22.17 21.18 -4.77
#